data_AF-A0A1V5L4K3-F1
#
_entry.id   AF-A0A1V5L4K3-F1
#
_cell.length_a   1.000
_cell.length_b   1.000
_cell.length_c   1.000
_cell.angle_alpha   90.00
_cell.angle_beta   90.00
_cell.angle_gamma   90.00
#
_symmetry.space_group_name_H-M   'P 1'
#
loop_
_entity.id
_entity.type
_entity.pdbx_description
1 polymer ?
#
loop_
_entity_poly.entity_id
_entity_poly.type
_entity_poly.pdbx_seq_one_letter_code
_entity_poly.pdbx_strand_id
1 'polypeptide(L)'
;MDAKCIIVAIADSASTNRVLATLKFYFSDIPVYVLATDNAISPVYIASGALNVVPKLEEGCLELVSKILRINGIRETEISEMVFNLRSNNYCLSSSKE
;
A
#
# COMPACT_ATOMS: atom_id res chain seq x y z
N MET A 1 -1.25 20.96 13.51
CA MET A 1 -1.66 20.37 12.21
C MET A 1 -1.63 18.88 12.49
N ASP A 2 -2.80 18.27 12.68
CA ASP A 2 -2.91 17.05 13.50
C ASP A 2 -3.14 15.81 12.64
N ALA A 3 -2.48 15.74 11.48
CA ALA A 3 -2.60 14.59 10.59
C ALA A 3 -1.95 13.36 11.25
N LYS A 4 -2.72 12.27 11.34
CA LYS A 4 -2.25 10.99 11.91
C LYS A 4 -1.51 10.13 10.88
N CYS A 5 -1.79 10.32 9.60
CA CYS A 5 -1.09 9.68 8.49
C CYS A 5 -1.28 10.51 7.21
N ILE A 6 -0.46 10.21 6.19
CA ILE A 6 -0.58 10.79 4.86
C ILE A 6 -0.68 9.65 3.84
N ILE A 7 -1.56 9.80 2.84
CA ILE A 7 -1.69 8.87 1.73
C ILE A 7 -1.26 9.60 0.45
N VAL A 8 -0.26 9.07 -0.26
CA VAL A 8 0.18 9.58 -1.55
C VAL A 8 -0.36 8.67 -2.65
N ALA A 9 -1.34 9.17 -3.40
CA ALA A 9 -1.99 8.45 -4.50
C ALA A 9 -1.83 9.20 -5.83
N ILE A 10 -0.58 9.46 -6.22
CA ILE A 10 -0.23 10.16 -7.45
C ILE A 10 0.17 9.11 -8.50
N ALA A 11 -0.36 9.22 -9.71
CA ALA A 11 -0.11 8.25 -10.79
C ALA A 11 1.33 8.27 -11.31
N ASP A 12 1.98 9.43 -11.28
CA ASP A 12 3.37 9.59 -11.74
C ASP A 12 4.37 9.28 -10.62
N SER A 13 5.20 8.27 -10.86
CA SER A 13 6.18 7.78 -9.90
C SER A 13 7.24 8.80 -9.51
N ALA A 14 7.67 9.65 -10.45
CA ALA A 14 8.67 10.68 -10.17
C ALA A 14 8.11 11.75 -9.23
N SER A 15 6.87 12.15 -9.42
CA SER A 15 6.16 13.09 -8.55
C SER A 15 5.88 12.49 -7.18
N THR A 16 5.47 11.21 -7.10
CA THR A 16 5.32 10.49 -5.83
C THR A 16 6.61 10.52 -5.01
N ASN A 17 7.76 10.21 -5.62
CA ASN A 17 9.06 10.26 -4.94
C ASN A 17 9.41 11.66 -4.42
N ARG A 18 9.20 12.71 -5.22
CA ARG A 18 9.47 14.10 -4.80
C ARG A 18 8.58 14.52 -3.63
N VAL A 19 7.29 14.16 -3.68
CA VAL A 19 6.34 14.43 -2.59
C VAL A 19 6.77 13.69 -1.33
N LEU A 20 7.11 12.41 -1.45
CA LEU A 20 7.51 11.58 -0.32
C LEU A 20 8.77 12.13 0.38
N ALA A 21 9.79 12.50 -0.38
CA ALA A 21 11.00 13.13 0.16
C ALA A 21 10.70 14.45 0.87
N THR A 22 9.81 15.28 0.31
CA THR A 22 9.38 16.54 0.91
C THR A 22 8.63 16.31 2.22
N LEU A 23 7.69 15.36 2.23
CA LEU A 23 6.91 15.00 3.41
C LEU A 23 7.80 14.47 4.52
N LYS A 24 8.79 13.63 4.20
CA LYS A 24 9.72 13.08 5.20
C LYS A 24 10.68 14.13 5.75
N PHE A 25 11.03 15.15 4.96
CA PHE A 25 11.83 16.28 5.42
C PHE A 25 11.08 17.17 6.42
N TYR A 26 9.82 17.52 6.14
CA TYR A 26 9.04 18.44 6.99
C TYR A 26 8.23 17.75 8.09
N PHE A 27 7.85 16.49 7.88
CA PHE A 27 6.94 15.72 8.72
C PHE A 27 7.47 14.29 8.93
N SER A 28 8.69 14.18 9.46
CA SER A 28 9.39 12.89 9.68
C SER A 28 8.53 11.87 10.40
N ASP A 29 7.78 12.33 11.39
CA ASP A 29 7.06 11.50 12.37
C ASP A 29 5.69 11.03 11.87
N ILE A 30 5.18 11.65 10.80
CA ILE A 30 3.88 11.27 10.25
C ILE A 30 4.09 10.04 9.34
N PRO A 31 3.37 8.93 9.57
CA PRO A 31 3.45 7.76 8.71
C PRO A 31 2.87 8.08 7.33
N VAL A 32 3.60 7.70 6.28
CA VAL A 32 3.19 7.94 4.89
C VAL A 32 2.95 6.61 4.18
N TYR A 33 1.77 6.46 3.60
CA TYR A 33 1.35 5.31 2.82
C TYR A 33 1.32 5.71 1.34
N VAL A 34 1.80 4.85 0.46
CA VAL A 34 1.91 5.15 -0.98
C VAL A 34 1.13 4.14 -1.79
N LEU A 35 0.30 4.63 -2.71
CA LEU A 35 -0.25 3.80 -3.79
C LEU A 35 0.77 3.75 -4.92
N ALA A 36 1.34 2.57 -5.18
CA ALA A 36 2.27 2.34 -6.27
C ALA A 36 1.55 1.82 -7.52
N THR A 37 2.13 2.05 -8.69
CA THR A 37 1.61 1.49 -9.94
C THR A 37 1.75 -0.03 -9.98
N ASP A 38 2.88 -0.54 -9.48
CA ASP A 38 3.22 -1.96 -9.39
C ASP A 38 4.08 -2.21 -8.14
N ASN A 39 4.37 -3.48 -7.84
CA ASN A 39 5.22 -3.83 -6.72
C ASN A 39 6.73 -3.59 -6.95
N ALA A 40 7.16 -3.41 -8.20
CA ALA A 40 8.59 -3.28 -8.53
C ALA A 40 9.17 -1.95 -8.00
N ILE A 41 8.36 -0.91 -7.91
CA ILE A 41 8.77 0.39 -7.38
C ILE A 41 8.69 0.50 -5.85
N SER A 42 8.07 -0.47 -5.17
CA SER A 42 7.92 -0.48 -3.71
C SER A 42 9.22 -0.23 -2.94
N PRO A 43 10.37 -0.85 -3.28
CA PRO A 43 11.63 -0.61 -2.57
C PRO A 43 12.09 0.84 -2.63
N VAL A 44 11.82 1.55 -3.73
CA VAL A 44 12.20 2.96 -3.92
C VAL A 44 11.39 3.86 -2.98
N TYR A 45 10.08 3.61 -2.87
CA TYR A 45 9.22 4.36 -1.96
C TYR A 45 9.51 4.06 -0.50
N ILE A 46 9.78 2.81 -0.13
CA ILE A 46 10.20 2.48 1.25
C ILE A 46 11.52 3.17 1.59
N ALA A 47 12.52 3.11 0.70
CA ALA A 47 13.81 3.80 0.91
C ALA A 47 13.66 5.33 0.99
N SER A 48 12.63 5.89 0.36
CA SER A 48 12.29 7.31 0.40
C SER A 48 11.41 7.69 1.61
N GLY A 49 11.10 6.73 2.49
CA GLY A 49 10.45 6.94 3.78
C GLY A 49 8.95 6.65 3.82
N ALA A 50 8.40 5.93 2.84
CA ALA A 50 7.07 5.35 2.98
C ALA A 50 7.08 4.28 4.07
N LEU A 51 6.04 4.27 4.91
CA LEU A 51 5.80 3.20 5.87
C LEU A 51 5.29 1.95 5.16
N ASN A 52 4.43 2.12 4.17
CA ASN A 52 3.84 1.01 3.44
C ASN A 52 3.51 1.43 2.01
N VAL A 53 3.68 0.49 1.09
CA VAL A 53 3.40 0.66 -0.33
C VAL A 53 2.37 -0.37 -0.75
N VAL A 54 1.27 0.13 -1.27
CA VAL A 54 0.16 -0.67 -1.78
C VAL A 54 0.21 -0.65 -3.30
N PRO A 55 0.46 -1.78 -3.97
CA PRO A 55 0.51 -1.83 -5.41
C PRO A 55 -0.90 -1.90 -6.01
N LYS A 56 -1.22 -0.91 -6.85
CA LYS A 56 -2.57 -0.62 -7.37
C LYS A 56 -3.14 -1.77 -8.19
N LEU A 57 -2.33 -2.37 -9.06
CA LEU A 57 -2.78 -3.42 -9.96
C LEU A 57 -3.17 -4.67 -9.17
N GLU A 58 -2.33 -5.07 -8.23
CA GLU A 58 -2.51 -6.23 -7.37
C GLU A 58 -3.74 -6.06 -6.47
N GLU A 59 -3.95 -4.89 -5.85
CA GLU A 59 -5.21 -4.62 -5.12
C GLU A 59 -6.43 -4.72 -6.04
N GLY A 60 -6.36 -4.18 -7.26
CA GLY A 60 -7.43 -4.31 -8.24
C GLY A 60 -7.74 -5.77 -8.60
N CYS A 61 -6.71 -6.60 -8.74
CA CYS A 61 -6.85 -8.04 -8.98
C CYS A 61 -7.49 -8.75 -7.78
N LEU A 62 -7.06 -8.45 -6.56
CA LEU A 62 -7.61 -9.04 -5.34
C LEU A 62 -9.09 -8.68 -5.16
N GLU A 63 -9.47 -7.43 -5.41
CA GLU A 63 -10.87 -6.98 -5.40
C GLU A 63 -11.72 -7.73 -6.43
N LEU A 64 -11.21 -7.91 -7.65
CA LEU A 64 -11.90 -8.67 -8.69
C LEU A 64 -12.08 -10.14 -8.29
N VAL A 65 -11.03 -10.79 -7.82
CA VAL A 65 -11.07 -12.19 -7.37
C VAL A 65 -12.04 -12.35 -6.20
N SER A 66 -12.00 -11.45 -5.22
CA SER A 66 -12.91 -11.46 -4.06
C SER A 66 -14.38 -11.39 -4.49
N LYS A 67 -14.70 -10.52 -5.47
CA LYS A 67 -16.05 -10.44 -6.05
C LYS A 67 -16.47 -11.75 -6.71
N ILE A 68 -15.57 -12.37 -7.50
CA ILE A 68 -15.85 -13.64 -8.18
C ILE A 68 -16.09 -14.76 -7.14
N LEU A 69 -15.26 -14.86 -6.11
CA LEU A 69 -15.40 -15.88 -5.06
C LEU A 69 -16.73 -15.70 -4.30
N ARG A 70 -17.10 -14.45 -3.98
CA ARG A 70 -18.38 -14.15 -3.32
C ARG A 70 -19.58 -14.58 -4.18
N ILE A 71 -19.54 -14.34 -5.50
CA ILE A 71 -20.60 -14.77 -6.44
C ILE A 71 -20.73 -16.30 -6.46
N ASN A 72 -19.63 -17.03 -6.26
CA ASN A 72 -19.61 -18.49 -6.22
C ASN A 72 -19.92 -19.08 -4.82
N GLY A 73 -20.38 -18.24 -3.88
CA GLY A 73 -20.84 -18.68 -2.56
C GLY A 73 -19.73 -18.97 -1.54
N ILE A 74 -18.50 -18.53 -1.81
CA ILE A 74 -17.41 -18.63 -0.83
C ILE A 74 -17.67 -17.66 0.33
N ARG A 75 -17.41 -18.11 1.56
CA ARG A 75 -17.66 -17.33 2.78
C ARG A 75 -16.73 -16.13 2.85
N GLU A 76 -17.27 -14.98 3.29
CA GLU A 76 -16.50 -13.73 3.42
C GLU A 76 -15.27 -13.87 4.33
N THR A 77 -15.36 -14.70 5.38
CA THR A 77 -14.24 -14.97 6.28
C THR A 77 -13.08 -15.66 5.57
N GLU A 78 -13.37 -16.64 4.71
CA GLU A 78 -12.36 -17.35 3.93
C GLU A 78 -11.71 -16.43 2.89
N ILE A 79 -12.52 -15.60 2.22
CA ILE A 79 -12.02 -14.60 1.27
C ILE A 79 -11.10 -13.61 2.00
N SER A 80 -11.52 -13.12 3.16
CA SER A 80 -10.75 -12.16 3.96
C SER A 80 -9.40 -12.74 4.41
N GLU A 81 -9.37 -13.99 4.87
CA GLU A 81 -8.14 -14.70 5.23
C GLU A 81 -7.20 -14.88 4.03
N MET A 82 -7.75 -15.29 2.87
CA MET A 82 -6.97 -15.45 1.64
C MET A 82 -6.36 -14.11 1.18
N VAL A 83 -7.16 -13.04 1.14
CA VAL A 83 -6.71 -11.71 0.73
C VAL A 83 -5.66 -11.17 1.71
N PHE A 84 -5.87 -11.34 3.02
CA PHE A 84 -4.90 -10.94 4.02
C PHE A 84 -3.54 -11.62 3.81
N ASN A 85 -3.53 -12.94 3.63
CA ASN A 85 -2.31 -13.70 3.37
C ASN A 85 -1.61 -13.26 2.09
N LEU A 86 -2.36 -12.98 1.01
CA LEU A 86 -1.79 -12.48 -0.24
C LEU A 86 -1.19 -11.08 -0.08
N ARG A 87 -1.82 -10.18 0.68
CA ARG A 87 -1.26 -8.86 1.00
C ARG A 87 0.02 -9.00 1.83
N SER A 88 0.00 -9.79 2.89
CA SER A 88 1.16 -9.99 3.77
C SER A 88 2.38 -10.59 3.06
N ASN A 89 2.15 -11.44 2.06
CA ASN A 89 3.24 -12.07 1.29
C ASN A 89 3.80 -11.18 0.18
N ASN A 90 2.96 -10.32 -0.41
CA ASN A 90 3.33 -9.59 -1.62
C ASN A 90 3.62 -8.12 -1.37
N TYR A 91 3.13 -7.52 -0.28
CA TYR A 91 3.30 -6.09 -0.04
C TYR A 91 4.57 -5.85 0.74
N CYS A 92 5.24 -4.75 0.42
CA CYS A 92 6.38 -4.29 1.19
C CYS A 92 5.85 -3.57 2.45
N LEU A 93 5.42 -4.37 3.42
CA LEU A 93 5.00 -3.89 4.74
C LEU A 93 6.27 -3.64 5.56
N SER A 94 6.58 -2.39 5.92
CA SER A 94 7.59 -2.18 6.96
C SER A 94 7.00 -2.61 8.31
N SER A 95 7.66 -3.54 9.00
CA SER A 95 7.31 -3.81 10.40
C SER A 95 7.64 -2.56 11.19
N SER A 96 6.62 -1.94 11.78
CA SER A 96 6.85 -0.94 12.81
C SER A 96 7.60 -1.67 13.93
N LYS A 97 8.87 -1.34 14.16
CA LYS A 97 9.56 -1.76 15.37
C LYS A 97 8.87 -1.03 16.52
N GLU A 98 8.04 -1.76 17.26
CA GLU A 98 7.63 -1.41 18.63
C GLU A 98 8.85 -1.43 19.56
#